data_AF-A0A963RA96-F1
#
_entry.id   AF-A0A963RA96-F1
#
_cell.length_a   1.000
_cell.length_b   1.000
_cell.length_c   1.000
_cell.angle_alpha   90.00
_cell.angle_beta   90.00
_cell.angle_gamma   90.00
#
_symmetry.space_group_name_H-M   'P 1'
#
loop_
_entity.id
_entity.type
_entity.pdbx_description
1 polymer ?
#
loop_
_entity_poly.entity_id
_entity_poly.type
_entity_poly.pdbx_seq_one_letter_code
_entity_poly.pdbx_strand_id
1 'polypeptide(L)' 'MTKTKKTDFRPDDFVVYPAHGVGKIISIEEQEIAGLKLELFVISFEKDKMTL' A
#
# COMPACT_ATOMS: atom_id res chain seq x y z
N MET A 1 -9.41 2.87 24.67
CA MET A 1 -9.56 1.67 23.83
C MET A 1 -9.14 2.04 22.42
N THR A 2 -7.95 1.61 21.99
CA THR A 2 -7.44 1.86 20.65
C THR A 2 -8.34 1.12 19.66
N LYS A 3 -9.16 1.88 18.93
CA LYS A 3 -10.00 1.34 17.87
C LYS A 3 -9.05 0.78 16.81
N THR A 4 -8.89 -0.55 16.78
CA THR A 4 -8.20 -1.26 15.69
C THR A 4 -8.90 -0.84 14.41
N LYS A 5 -8.32 0.11 13.68
CA LYS A 5 -8.81 0.46 12.36
C LYS A 5 -8.71 -0.81 11.54
N LYS A 6 -9.84 -1.32 11.06
CA LYS A 6 -9.82 -2.36 10.03
C LYS A 6 -8.91 -1.84 8.92
N THR A 7 -7.98 -2.66 8.45
CA THR A 7 -7.23 -2.37 7.24
C THR A 7 -8.26 -2.26 6.12
N ASP A 8 -8.62 -1.03 5.77
CA ASP A 8 -9.66 -0.75 4.77
C ASP A 8 -9.18 -1.09 3.34
N PHE A 9 -7.92 -1.52 3.21
CA PHE A 9 -7.27 -1.86 1.95
C PHE A 9 -6.71 -3.28 1.98
N ARG A 10 -6.85 -3.98 0.85
CA ARG A 10 -6.42 -5.35 0.63
C ARG A 10 -5.72 -5.48 -0.71
N PRO A 11 -4.95 -6.56 -0.94
CA PRO A 11 -4.53 -6.91 -2.27
C PRO A 11 -5.73 -6.95 -3.22
N ASP A 12 -5.48 -6.55 -4.46
CA ASP A 12 -6.44 -6.36 -5.54
C ASP A 12 -7.36 -5.12 -5.47
N ASP A 13 -7.33 -4.35 -4.38
CA ASP A 13 -8.04 -3.06 -4.34
C ASP A 13 -7.38 -2.01 -5.25
N PHE A 14 -8.22 -1.21 -5.89
CA PHE A 14 -7.78 -0.02 -6.65
C PHE A 14 -7.76 1.20 -5.74
N VAL A 15 -6.66 1.97 -5.81
CA VAL A 15 -6.42 3.14 -4.97
C VAL A 15 -5.95 4.33 -5.80
N VAL A 16 -6.22 5.54 -5.33
CA VAL A 16 -5.73 6.77 -5.96
C VAL A 16 -4.53 7.27 -5.16
N TYR A 17 -3.40 7.46 -5.84
CA TYR A 17 -2.19 8.03 -5.27
C TYR A 17 -1.86 9.38 -5.92
N PRO A 18 -1.48 10.41 -5.14
CA PRO A 18 -1.09 11.71 -5.68
C PRO A 18 -0.02 11.56 -6.78
N ALA A 19 -0.13 12.36 -7.84
CA ALA A 19 0.74 12.34 -9.03
C ALA A 19 0.63 11.10 -9.94
N HIS A 20 0.36 9.91 -9.40
CA HIS A 20 0.37 8.65 -10.16
C HIS A 20 -1.04 8.17 -10.57
N GLY A 21 -2.09 8.74 -9.99
CA GLY A 21 -3.47 8.40 -10.36
C GLY A 21 -3.88 7.06 -9.77
N VAL A 22 -4.55 6.22 -10.57
CA VAL A 22 -5.08 4.93 -10.11
C VAL A 22 -4.00 3.86 -10.16
N GLY A 23 -3.73 3.24 -9.01
CA GLY A 23 -2.89 2.05 -8.89
C GLY A 23 -3.68 0.90 -8.28
N LYS A 24 -3.08 -0.30 -8.34
CA LYS A 24 -3.65 -1.53 -7.76
C LYS A 24 -2.71 -2.06 -6.68
N ILE A 25 -3.25 -2.36 -5.50
CA ILE A 25 -2.47 -3.01 -4.44
C ILE A 25 -2.16 -4.44 -4.87
N ILE A 26 -0.88 -4.80 -4.92
CA ILE A 26 -0.43 -6.14 -5.31
C ILE A 26 -0.08 -7.01 -4.10
N SER A 27 0.40 -6.40 -3.01
CA SER A 27 0.71 -7.09 -1.76
C SER A 27 0.74 -6.11 -0.58
N ILE A 28 0.74 -6.69 0.62
CA ILE A 28 1.00 -5.98 1.88
C ILE A 28 2.18 -6.69 2.53
N GLU A 29 3.22 -5.95 2.88
CA GLU A 29 4.49 -6.49 3.37
C GLU A 29 4.90 -5.85 4.70
N GLU A 30 5.46 -6.65 5.62
CA GLU A 30 6.09 -6.14 6.84
C GLU A 30 7.59 -5.94 6.59
N GLN A 31 8.10 -4.74 6.86
CA GLN A 31 9.53 -4.41 6.76
C GLN A 31 10.05 -3.77 8.04
N GLU A 32 11.30 -4.04 8.37
CA GLU A 32 12.00 -3.40 9.50
C GLU A 32 12.86 -2.23 9.00
N ILE A 33 12.46 -1.00 9.34
CA ILE A 33 13.14 0.23 8.93
C ILE A 33 13.56 1.00 10.18
N ALA A 34 14.87 1.24 10.34
CA ALA A 34 15.44 1.90 11.51
C ALA A 34 15.01 1.26 12.86
N GLY A 35 14.87 -0.07 12.89
CA GLY A 35 14.44 -0.83 14.07
C GLY A 35 12.93 -0.78 14.35
N LEU A 36 12.14 -0.19 13.45
CA LEU A 36 10.67 -0.17 13.51
C LEU A 36 10.08 -1.15 12.50
N LYS A 37 9.18 -2.02 12.96
CA LYS A 37 8.37 -2.87 12.08
C LYS A 37 7.21 -2.05 11.51
N LEU A 38 7.16 -1.95 10.19
CA LEU A 38 6.16 -1.20 9.44
C LEU A 38 5.45 -2.12 8.45
N GLU A 39 4.13 -2.00 8.38
CA GLU A 39 3.32 -2.61 7.33
C GLU A 39 3.24 -1.63 6.15
N LEU A 40 3.62 -2.09 4.96
CA LEU A 40 3.70 -1.31 3.73
C LEU A 40 2.80 -1.92 2.66
N PHE A 41 2.10 -1.07 1.92
CA PHE A 41 1.34 -1.47 0.74
C PHE A 41 2.24 -1.40 -0.48
N VAL A 42 2.27 -2.47 -1.27
CA VAL A 42 2.94 -2.48 -2.56
C VAL A 42 1.90 -2.20 -3.64
N ILE A 43 2.08 -1.13 -4.41
CA ILE A 43 1.08 -0.62 -5.37
C ILE A 43 1.69 -0.57 -6.77
N SER A 44 1.03 -1.19 -7.74
CA SER A 44 1.42 -1.10 -9.15
C SER A 44 0.63 -0.01 -9.89
N PHE A 45 1.33 0.83 -10.63
CA PHE A 45 0.78 1.85 -11.50
C PHE A 45 1.06 1.51 -12.97
N GLU A 46 0.08 0.95 -13.67
CA GLU A 46 0.24 0.44 -15.04
C GLU A 46 0.69 1.52 -16.04
N LYS A 47 0.12 2.73 -15.92
CA LYS A 47 0.41 3.85 -16.82
C LYS A 47 1.89 4.25 -16.77
N ASP A 48 2.46 4.28 -15.57
CA ASP A 48 3.83 4.73 -15.32
C ASP A 48 4.83 3.55 -15.35
N LYS A 49 4.35 2.31 -15.49
CA LYS A 49 5.12 1.07 -15.35
C LYS A 49 5.97 1.07 -14.07
N MET A 50 5.38 1.55 -12.97
CA MET A 50 6.05 1.77 -11.69
C MET A 50 5.39 0.95 -10.59
N THR A 51 6.18 0.51 -9.62
CA THR A 51 5.72 -0.04 -8.34
C THR A 51 6.17 0.88 -7.22
N LEU A 52 5.25 1.21 -6.32
CA LEU A 52 5.51 1.96 -5.09
C LEU A 52 5.43 1.02 -3.88
#